data_AF-R6DEI9-F1
#
_entry.id   AF-R6DEI9-F1
#
_cell.length_a   1.000
_cell.length_b   1.000
_cell.length_c   1.000
_cell.angle_alpha   90.00
_cell.angle_beta   90.00
_cell.angle_gamma   90.00
#
_symmetry.space_group_name_H-M   'P 1'
#
loop_
_entity.id
_entity.type
_entity.pdbx_description
1 polymer ?
#
loop_
_entity_poly.entity_id
_entity_poly.type
_entity_poly.pdbx_seq_one_letter_code
_entity_poly.pdbx_strand_id
1 'polypeptide(L)'
;MRALSSRNTLSNIVLRNQIDKIRLLFRKDRESYLCFYQILGFYPRNIRLYEQALLHKSTSLRSEKGRPLNNERLEFLGDAILDAIVGDIVYKRFEGKREGFLTNTRSKIVQRETLNKLAVEIGLDKLIKYSTRSSSHNSYMYGNAFEAFIGAIYLDQGYERCKQFMEQRIINRYIDLDKISRKEVNFKSKLIEWSQKSKMEVSFELIEQFLDQDSNPVFQTEVRIEGLPAGTGTGYSKKESQQNAAQMAIKKVKDPTFITTINETKEQQTAIADESETEPDADPEMEIENMSEENQSVDGEVAMAEVSSESTQSKFPYDDPESPDRVLP
;
A
#
# COMPACT_ATOMS: atom_id res chain seq x y z
N MET A 1 -8.03 6.34 38.16
CA MET A 1 -7.98 7.68 37.55
C MET A 1 -8.63 7.80 36.17
N ARG A 2 -8.40 6.89 35.18
CA ARG A 2 -8.91 7.05 33.79
C ARG A 2 -10.41 7.37 33.63
N ALA A 3 -11.30 6.81 34.46
CA ALA A 3 -12.75 7.02 34.37
C ALA A 3 -13.22 8.47 34.60
N LEU A 4 -12.48 9.26 35.40
CA LEU A 4 -12.85 10.66 35.70
C LEU A 4 -12.52 11.60 34.53
N SER A 5 -11.41 11.37 33.84
CA SER A 5 -11.02 12.16 32.65
C SER A 5 -12.02 11.98 31.49
N SER A 6 -12.45 10.74 31.22
CA SER A 6 -13.44 10.44 30.18
C SER A 6 -14.83 11.05 30.46
N ARG A 7 -15.28 11.04 31.72
CA ARG A 7 -16.55 11.69 32.10
C ARG A 7 -16.49 13.22 31.93
N ASN A 8 -15.35 13.85 32.26
CA ASN A 8 -15.17 15.29 32.11
C ASN A 8 -15.01 15.75 30.65
N THR A 9 -14.47 14.92 29.75
CA THR A 9 -14.48 15.26 28.32
C THR A 9 -15.89 15.15 27.75
N LEU A 10 -16.61 14.05 28.04
CA LEU A 10 -17.99 13.86 27.58
C LEU A 10 -18.96 14.96 28.05
N SER A 11 -18.88 15.39 29.31
CA SER A 11 -19.73 16.48 29.82
C SER A 11 -19.46 17.83 29.13
N ASN A 12 -18.19 18.19 28.97
CA ASN A 12 -17.77 19.40 28.23
C ASN A 12 -18.18 19.35 26.75
N ILE A 13 -18.16 18.17 26.13
CA ILE A 13 -18.60 17.95 24.74
C ILE A 13 -20.10 18.21 24.60
N VAL A 14 -20.92 17.66 25.50
CA VAL A 14 -22.38 17.88 25.48
C VAL A 14 -22.72 19.36 25.69
N LEU A 15 -22.08 20.02 26.67
CA LEU A 15 -22.28 21.45 26.94
C LEU A 15 -21.87 22.33 25.74
N ARG A 16 -20.72 22.06 25.11
CA ARG A 16 -20.29 22.77 23.89
C ARG A 16 -21.25 22.56 22.72
N ASN A 17 -21.68 21.32 22.47
CA ASN A 17 -22.67 21.03 21.43
C ASN A 17 -23.99 21.79 21.64
N GLN A 18 -24.45 22.01 22.89
CA GLN A 18 -25.65 22.83 23.16
C GLN A 18 -25.42 24.32 22.88
N ILE A 19 -24.26 24.87 23.26
CA ILE A 19 -23.89 26.28 22.97
C ILE A 19 -23.83 26.52 21.46
N ASP A 20 -23.18 25.62 20.72
CA ASP A 20 -23.05 25.75 19.27
C ASP A 20 -24.39 25.51 18.55
N LYS A 21 -25.26 24.62 19.07
CA LYS A 21 -26.65 24.45 18.61
C LYS A 21 -27.46 25.75 18.74
N ILE A 22 -27.34 26.47 19.86
CA ILE A 22 -28.03 27.75 20.08
C ILE A 22 -27.52 28.81 19.09
N ARG A 23 -26.19 28.90 18.90
CA ARG A 23 -25.56 29.80 17.91
C ARG A 23 -25.99 29.53 16.47
N LEU A 24 -26.34 28.28 16.15
CA LEU A 24 -26.75 27.86 14.81
C LEU A 24 -28.21 28.14 14.46
N LEU A 25 -29.08 28.41 15.43
CA LEU A 25 -30.48 28.78 15.17
C LEU A 25 -30.61 30.09 14.37
N PHE A 26 -29.57 30.92 14.35
CA PHE A 26 -29.55 32.25 13.73
C PHE A 26 -28.67 32.33 12.46
N ARG A 27 -28.20 31.21 11.90
CA ARG A 27 -27.38 31.19 10.66
C ARG A 27 -28.20 30.80 9.43
N LYS A 28 -27.88 31.43 8.30
CA LYS A 28 -28.52 31.21 6.99
C LYS A 28 -28.26 29.79 6.44
N ASP A 29 -27.08 29.23 6.70
CA ASP A 29 -26.61 27.96 6.13
C ASP A 29 -27.00 26.72 6.98
N ARG A 30 -28.11 26.81 7.73
CA ARG A 30 -28.50 25.87 8.79
C ARG A 30 -28.57 24.42 8.31
N GLU A 31 -28.99 24.18 7.08
CA GLU A 31 -29.11 22.84 6.49
C GLU A 31 -27.76 22.14 6.33
N SER A 32 -26.74 22.84 5.84
CA SER A 32 -25.39 22.30 5.70
C SER A 32 -24.79 21.89 7.05
N TYR A 33 -25.00 22.70 8.11
CA TYR A 33 -24.58 22.35 9.47
C TYR A 33 -25.32 21.13 10.03
N LEU A 34 -26.61 20.95 9.71
CA LEU A 34 -27.38 19.77 10.12
C LEU A 34 -26.90 18.51 9.40
N CYS A 35 -26.59 18.61 8.10
CA CYS A 35 -26.02 17.51 7.33
C CYS A 35 -24.66 17.06 7.91
N PHE A 36 -23.73 18.00 8.14
CA PHE A 36 -22.46 17.66 8.77
C PHE A 36 -22.63 17.11 10.20
N TYR A 37 -23.59 17.63 10.99
CA TYR A 37 -23.88 17.11 12.32
C TYR A 37 -24.35 15.65 12.30
N GLN A 38 -25.16 15.25 11.31
CA GLN A 38 -25.62 13.85 11.15
C GLN A 38 -24.44 12.89 10.92
N ILE A 39 -23.39 13.32 10.22
CA ILE A 39 -22.15 12.55 9.99
C ILE A 39 -21.27 12.59 11.25
N LEU A 40 -20.87 13.79 11.68
CA LEU A 40 -19.87 14.06 12.71
C LEU A 40 -20.33 13.72 14.15
N GLY A 41 -21.61 13.91 14.46
CA GLY A 41 -22.10 13.91 15.85
C GLY A 41 -21.76 15.17 16.66
N PHE A 42 -21.20 16.20 16.01
CA PHE A 42 -20.92 17.52 16.56
C PHE A 42 -21.03 18.57 15.46
N TYR A 43 -21.14 19.85 15.84
CA TYR A 43 -21.25 20.94 14.88
C TYR A 43 -19.87 21.48 14.47
N PRO A 44 -19.60 21.66 13.17
CA PRO A 44 -18.47 22.45 12.69
C PRO A 44 -18.40 23.84 13.32
N ARG A 45 -17.20 24.37 13.61
CA ARG A 45 -17.02 25.80 13.92
C ARG A 45 -16.78 26.59 12.63
N ASN A 46 -15.95 26.06 11.75
CA ASN A 46 -15.64 26.60 10.43
C ASN A 46 -16.09 25.62 9.33
N ILE A 47 -17.36 25.75 8.92
CA ILE A 47 -17.96 24.90 7.88
C ILE A 47 -17.19 24.91 6.55
N ARG A 48 -16.46 25.99 6.23
CA ARG A 48 -15.72 26.13 4.96
C ARG A 48 -14.63 25.06 4.81
N LEU A 49 -14.05 24.56 5.90
CA LEU A 49 -13.09 23.45 5.87
C LEU A 49 -13.75 22.15 5.39
N TYR A 50 -14.96 21.88 5.87
CA TYR A 50 -15.75 20.70 5.53
C TYR A 50 -16.31 20.80 4.11
N GLU A 51 -16.75 21.98 3.70
CA GLU A 51 -17.14 22.25 2.31
C GLU A 51 -15.96 22.07 1.36
N GLN A 52 -14.76 22.57 1.71
CA GLN A 52 -13.55 22.40 0.92
C GLN A 52 -13.11 20.93 0.81
N ALA A 53 -13.23 20.14 1.88
CA ALA A 53 -12.91 18.70 1.86
C ALA A 53 -13.72 17.91 0.82
N LEU A 54 -14.93 18.39 0.51
CA LEU A 54 -15.84 17.82 -0.47
C LEU A 54 -15.63 18.33 -1.91
N LEU A 55 -14.69 19.25 -2.15
CA LEU A 55 -14.39 19.75 -3.49
C LEU A 55 -13.29 18.91 -4.14
N HIS A 56 -13.70 17.91 -4.93
CA HIS A 56 -12.75 17.13 -5.72
C HIS A 56 -11.98 18.02 -6.70
N LYS A 57 -10.71 17.69 -6.97
CA LYS A 57 -9.81 18.47 -7.85
C LYS A 57 -10.30 18.74 -9.27
N SER A 58 -11.27 17.97 -9.79
CA SER A 58 -11.91 18.27 -11.09
C SER A 58 -12.87 19.47 -11.05
N THR A 59 -13.17 19.99 -9.86
CA THR A 59 -13.93 21.22 -9.66
C THR A 59 -13.05 22.43 -9.98
N SER A 60 -13.39 23.17 -11.02
CA SER A 60 -12.62 24.32 -11.53
C SER A 60 -12.68 25.60 -10.67
N LEU A 61 -13.12 25.49 -9.41
CA LEU A 61 -13.28 26.63 -8.50
C LEU A 61 -11.92 27.23 -8.11
N ARG A 62 -11.91 28.56 -8.01
CA ARG A 62 -10.76 29.36 -7.60
C ARG A 62 -11.16 30.25 -6.41
N SER A 63 -10.21 30.43 -5.50
CA SER A 63 -10.30 31.46 -4.46
C SER A 63 -10.19 32.87 -5.06
N GLU A 64 -10.58 33.89 -4.29
CA GLU A 64 -10.38 35.32 -4.62
C GLU A 64 -8.93 35.66 -5.03
N LYS A 65 -7.96 34.87 -4.57
CA LYS A 65 -6.52 35.02 -4.88
C LYS A 65 -6.05 34.11 -6.03
N GLY A 66 -6.96 33.65 -6.90
CA GLY A 66 -6.67 32.82 -8.08
C GLY A 66 -6.20 31.38 -7.81
N ARG A 67 -5.97 31.00 -6.55
CA ARG A 67 -5.52 29.64 -6.17
C ARG A 67 -6.64 28.61 -6.35
N PRO A 68 -6.35 27.37 -6.79
CA PRO A 68 -7.30 26.26 -6.81
C PRO A 68 -8.00 26.09 -5.46
N LEU A 69 -9.31 25.83 -5.48
CA LEU A 69 -10.12 25.62 -4.29
C LEU A 69 -10.65 24.18 -4.33
N ASN A 70 -9.80 23.24 -3.90
CA ASN A 70 -10.04 21.81 -3.89
C ASN A 70 -9.58 21.17 -2.57
N ASN A 71 -9.76 19.84 -2.47
CA ASN A 71 -9.50 19.06 -1.27
C ASN A 71 -8.06 18.51 -1.13
N GLU A 72 -7.20 18.59 -2.15
CA GLU A 72 -5.88 17.91 -2.19
C GLU A 72 -4.96 18.28 -1.02
N ARG A 73 -5.00 19.54 -0.55
CA ARG A 73 -4.21 19.97 0.62
C ARG A 73 -4.77 19.47 1.95
N LEU A 74 -6.08 19.23 2.02
CA LEU A 74 -6.72 18.64 3.20
C LEU A 74 -6.55 17.12 3.21
N GLU A 75 -6.57 16.49 2.04
CA GLU A 75 -6.26 15.06 1.82
C GLU A 75 -4.86 14.75 2.36
N PHE A 76 -3.83 15.45 1.89
CA PHE A 76 -2.44 15.29 2.37
C PHE A 76 -2.28 15.39 3.90
N LEU A 77 -2.92 16.39 4.52
CA LEU A 77 -2.88 16.54 5.98
C LEU A 77 -3.70 15.45 6.69
N GLY A 78 -4.84 15.11 6.11
CA GLY A 78 -5.80 14.16 6.65
C GLY A 78 -5.28 12.73 6.65
N ASP A 79 -4.56 12.31 5.63
CA ASP A 79 -3.86 11.02 5.55
C ASP A 79 -2.89 10.84 6.73
N ALA A 80 -1.95 11.76 6.93
CA ALA A 80 -1.00 11.72 8.04
C ALA A 80 -1.67 11.69 9.43
N ILE A 81 -2.79 12.43 9.60
CA ILE A 81 -3.56 12.43 10.85
C ILE A 81 -4.36 11.13 11.02
N LEU A 82 -4.94 10.59 9.93
CA LEU A 82 -5.68 9.33 9.92
C LEU A 82 -4.75 8.18 10.31
N ASP A 83 -3.56 8.11 9.72
CA ASP A 83 -2.57 7.06 9.99
C ASP A 83 -2.09 7.11 11.45
N ALA A 84 -1.89 8.31 12.01
CA ALA A 84 -1.57 8.50 13.43
C ALA A 84 -2.72 8.09 14.37
N ILE A 85 -3.97 8.38 14.02
CA ILE A 85 -5.16 8.01 14.80
C ILE A 85 -5.40 6.50 14.77
N VAL A 86 -5.37 5.90 13.58
CA VAL A 86 -5.58 4.45 13.43
C VAL A 86 -4.42 3.68 14.06
N GLY A 87 -3.19 4.18 13.96
CA GLY A 87 -2.02 3.65 14.68
C GLY A 87 -2.25 3.58 16.20
N ASP A 88 -2.69 4.68 16.82
CA ASP A 88 -3.00 4.71 18.27
C ASP A 88 -4.11 3.73 18.66
N ILE A 89 -5.17 3.64 17.86
CA ILE A 89 -6.32 2.76 18.13
C ILE A 89 -5.91 1.28 17.98
N VAL A 90 -5.17 0.93 16.93
CA VAL A 90 -4.68 -0.44 16.69
C VAL A 90 -3.69 -0.86 17.77
N TYR A 91 -2.76 0.01 18.16
CA TYR A 91 -1.81 -0.23 19.25
C TYR A 91 -2.52 -0.53 20.58
N LYS A 92 -3.53 0.28 20.94
CA LYS A 92 -4.31 0.10 22.18
C LYS A 92 -5.31 -1.06 22.13
N ARG A 93 -5.83 -1.43 20.95
CA ARG A 93 -6.77 -2.55 20.80
C ARG A 93 -6.07 -3.91 20.88
N PHE A 94 -4.83 -4.00 20.37
CA PHE A 94 -4.12 -5.26 20.18
C PHE A 94 -2.83 -5.32 21.01
N GLU A 95 -2.97 -5.11 22.32
CA GLU A 95 -1.88 -5.22 23.28
C GLU A 95 -1.14 -6.58 23.14
N GLY A 96 0.20 -6.54 23.16
CA GLY A 96 1.05 -7.73 23.03
C GLY A 96 1.23 -8.29 21.61
N LYS A 97 0.71 -7.64 20.56
CA LYS A 97 1.01 -8.03 19.16
C LYS A 97 2.31 -7.40 18.65
N ARG A 98 3.01 -8.12 17.74
CA ARG A 98 4.23 -7.66 17.07
C ARG A 98 3.94 -6.47 16.13
N GLU A 99 4.93 -5.60 15.92
CA GLU A 99 4.86 -4.41 15.05
C GLU A 99 4.23 -4.72 13.68
N GLY A 100 4.75 -5.70 12.93
CA GLY A 100 4.23 -6.01 11.58
C GLY A 100 2.74 -6.41 11.53
N PHE A 101 2.18 -6.95 12.62
CA PHE A 101 0.73 -7.19 12.73
C PHE A 101 -0.03 -5.87 12.91
N LEU A 102 0.48 -4.95 13.72
CA LEU A 102 -0.11 -3.63 13.94
C LEU A 102 -0.05 -2.80 12.65
N THR A 103 1.10 -2.79 11.97
CA THR A 103 1.29 -2.11 10.68
C THR A 103 0.38 -2.67 9.60
N ASN A 104 0.31 -4.00 9.40
CA ASN A 104 -0.64 -4.60 8.45
C ASN A 104 -2.11 -4.31 8.80
N THR A 105 -2.47 -4.31 10.08
CA THR A 105 -3.84 -4.00 10.52
C THR A 105 -4.18 -2.53 10.28
N ARG A 106 -3.25 -1.60 10.55
CA ARG A 106 -3.39 -0.16 10.23
C ARG A 106 -3.59 0.03 8.73
N SER A 107 -2.69 -0.52 7.90
CA SER A 107 -2.76 -0.41 6.43
C SER A 107 -4.11 -0.88 5.89
N LYS A 108 -4.68 -1.98 6.39
CA LYS A 108 -6.01 -2.47 5.95
C LYS A 108 -7.19 -1.56 6.33
N ILE A 109 -7.04 -0.75 7.37
CA ILE A 109 -8.07 0.22 7.79
C ILE A 109 -7.97 1.48 6.93
N VAL A 110 -6.75 1.96 6.67
CA VAL A 110 -6.50 3.18 5.86
C VAL A 110 -6.40 2.92 4.35
N GLN A 111 -6.41 1.66 3.90
CA GLN A 111 -6.37 1.33 2.47
C GLN A 111 -7.58 1.93 1.73
N ARG A 112 -7.35 2.27 0.47
CA ARG A 112 -8.28 3.01 -0.38
C ARG A 112 -9.66 2.34 -0.50
N GLU A 113 -9.70 1.01 -0.63
CA GLU A 113 -10.93 0.23 -0.73
C GLU A 113 -11.77 0.28 0.55
N THR A 114 -11.12 0.42 1.71
CA THR A 114 -11.81 0.57 3.00
C THR A 114 -12.32 2.01 3.14
N LEU A 115 -11.49 3.02 2.87
CA LEU A 115 -11.91 4.43 2.98
C LEU A 115 -13.03 4.81 2.00
N ASN A 116 -12.99 4.29 0.77
CA ASN A 116 -14.10 4.45 -0.19
C ASN A 116 -15.44 3.92 0.35
N LYS A 117 -15.43 2.75 1.01
CA LYS A 117 -16.64 2.15 1.58
C LYS A 117 -17.16 2.97 2.75
N LEU A 118 -16.27 3.36 3.67
CA LEU A 118 -16.62 4.20 4.81
C LEU A 118 -17.21 5.55 4.37
N ALA A 119 -16.66 6.17 3.32
CA ALA A 119 -17.19 7.40 2.76
C ALA A 119 -18.64 7.25 2.24
N VAL A 120 -18.96 6.15 1.56
CA VAL A 120 -20.33 5.85 1.11
C VAL A 120 -21.24 5.51 2.30
N GLU A 121 -20.76 4.72 3.26
CA GLU A 121 -21.53 4.29 4.44
C GLU A 121 -21.91 5.44 5.40
N ILE A 122 -21.09 6.51 5.45
CA ILE A 122 -21.42 7.75 6.17
C ILE A 122 -22.15 8.79 5.30
N GLY A 123 -22.40 8.49 4.01
CA GLY A 123 -23.10 9.38 3.08
C GLY A 123 -22.28 10.57 2.56
N LEU A 124 -20.95 10.50 2.63
CA LEU A 124 -20.04 11.54 2.13
C LEU A 124 -20.06 11.62 0.60
N ASP A 125 -20.24 10.48 -0.07
CA ASP A 125 -20.40 10.32 -1.52
C ASP A 125 -21.40 11.31 -2.13
N LYS A 126 -22.54 11.50 -1.46
CA LYS A 126 -23.65 12.38 -1.88
C LYS A 126 -23.35 13.87 -1.74
N LEU A 127 -22.28 14.23 -1.04
CA LEU A 127 -21.92 15.62 -0.73
C LEU A 127 -20.72 16.11 -1.55
N ILE A 128 -19.97 15.21 -2.18
CA ILE A 128 -18.78 15.54 -2.98
C ILE A 128 -19.19 16.27 -4.25
N LYS A 129 -18.55 17.41 -4.51
CA LYS A 129 -18.72 18.21 -5.72
C LYS A 129 -17.56 17.92 -6.66
N TYR A 130 -17.91 17.53 -7.89
CA TYR A 130 -16.98 17.20 -8.97
C TYR A 130 -17.56 17.64 -10.31
N SER A 131 -16.71 17.80 -11.32
CA SER A 131 -17.16 18.12 -12.69
C SER A 131 -17.79 16.92 -13.38
N THR A 132 -18.94 17.08 -14.00
CA THR A 132 -19.67 16.02 -14.73
C THR A 132 -18.85 15.42 -15.89
N ARG A 133 -17.82 16.11 -16.36
CA ARG A 133 -16.89 15.63 -17.41
C ARG A 133 -15.85 14.61 -16.91
N SER A 134 -15.81 14.29 -15.61
CA SER A 134 -14.82 13.38 -15.01
C SER A 134 -15.42 12.11 -14.39
N SER A 135 -16.43 11.51 -15.04
CA SER A 135 -17.18 10.35 -14.56
C SER A 135 -16.38 9.03 -14.45
N SER A 136 -15.17 8.97 -15.01
CA SER A 136 -14.33 7.75 -15.08
C SER A 136 -13.43 7.49 -13.86
N HIS A 137 -13.32 8.41 -12.89
CA HIS A 137 -12.33 8.32 -11.79
C HIS A 137 -12.94 8.05 -10.39
N ASN A 138 -14.09 7.37 -10.34
CA ASN A 138 -14.83 7.12 -9.09
C ASN A 138 -14.09 6.25 -8.05
N SER A 139 -13.15 5.39 -8.44
CA SER A 139 -12.50 4.42 -7.54
C SER A 139 -11.54 5.04 -6.51
N TYR A 140 -11.23 6.33 -6.62
CA TYR A 140 -10.27 7.01 -5.72
C TYR A 140 -10.88 8.23 -5.01
N MET A 141 -11.91 8.85 -5.60
CA MET A 141 -12.48 10.12 -5.16
C MET A 141 -13.05 10.07 -3.73
N TYR A 142 -13.69 8.98 -3.34
CA TYR A 142 -14.36 8.87 -2.05
C TYR A 142 -13.37 8.74 -0.89
N GLY A 143 -12.30 7.97 -1.06
CA GLY A 143 -11.17 7.89 -0.12
C GLY A 143 -10.47 9.23 0.08
N ASN A 144 -10.12 9.91 -1.03
CA ASN A 144 -9.53 11.26 -0.99
C ASN A 144 -10.43 12.25 -0.22
N ALA A 145 -11.75 12.21 -0.46
CA ALA A 145 -12.70 13.05 0.26
C ALA A 145 -12.79 12.69 1.75
N PHE A 146 -12.70 11.41 2.11
CA PHE A 146 -12.66 10.95 3.50
C PHE A 146 -11.38 11.44 4.21
N GLU A 147 -10.22 11.23 3.61
CA GLU A 147 -8.92 11.76 4.08
C GLU A 147 -9.02 13.29 4.27
N ALA A 148 -9.50 14.02 3.27
CA ALA A 148 -9.71 15.47 3.37
C ALA A 148 -10.70 15.88 4.48
N PHE A 149 -11.73 15.08 4.73
CA PHE A 149 -12.71 15.31 5.81
C PHE A 149 -12.08 15.12 7.19
N ILE A 150 -11.19 14.14 7.35
CA ILE A 150 -10.33 13.98 8.54
C ILE A 150 -9.42 15.20 8.74
N GLY A 151 -8.79 15.69 7.66
CA GLY A 151 -8.00 16.92 7.67
C GLY A 151 -8.81 18.16 8.10
N ALA A 152 -10.04 18.30 7.62
CA ALA A 152 -10.96 19.37 8.03
C ALA A 152 -11.34 19.29 9.51
N ILE A 153 -11.67 18.09 10.04
CA ILE A 153 -11.95 17.90 11.47
C ILE A 153 -10.74 18.26 12.33
N TYR A 154 -9.54 17.85 11.91
CA TYR A 154 -8.30 18.15 12.62
C TYR A 154 -8.04 19.66 12.72
N LEU A 155 -8.20 20.40 11.62
CA LEU A 155 -8.03 21.86 11.61
C LEU A 155 -9.12 22.62 12.39
N ASP A 156 -10.35 22.10 12.45
CA ASP A 156 -11.48 22.76 13.13
C ASP A 156 -11.55 22.48 14.64
N GLN A 157 -11.18 21.26 15.05
CA GLN A 157 -11.43 20.72 16.39
C GLN A 157 -10.22 20.06 17.07
N GLY A 158 -9.12 19.85 16.35
CA GLY A 158 -7.90 19.21 16.85
C GLY A 158 -7.94 17.68 16.90
N TYR A 159 -6.77 17.10 17.16
CA TYR A 159 -6.52 15.64 17.13
C TYR A 159 -7.51 14.83 17.98
N GLU A 160 -7.74 15.20 19.24
CA GLU A 160 -8.62 14.45 20.15
C GLU A 160 -10.06 14.30 19.65
N ARG A 161 -10.58 15.31 18.94
CA ARG A 161 -11.94 15.25 18.38
C ARG A 161 -12.00 14.45 17.09
N CYS A 162 -10.95 14.54 16.28
CA CYS A 162 -10.77 13.67 15.11
C CYS A 162 -10.69 12.20 15.53
N LYS A 163 -9.91 11.89 16.58
CA LYS A 163 -9.81 10.57 17.16
C LYS A 163 -11.15 10.06 17.72
N GLN A 164 -11.88 10.86 18.49
CA GLN A 164 -13.20 10.48 19.00
C GLN A 164 -14.20 10.17 17.89
N PHE A 165 -14.16 10.94 16.79
CA PHE A 165 -14.93 10.66 15.59
C PHE A 165 -14.55 9.30 14.99
N MET A 166 -13.25 9.05 14.78
CA MET A 166 -12.77 7.76 14.25
C MET A 166 -13.14 6.57 15.14
N GLU A 167 -13.00 6.67 16.47
CA GLU A 167 -13.40 5.58 17.39
C GLU A 167 -14.93 5.36 17.40
N GLN A 168 -15.71 6.41 17.64
CA GLN A 168 -17.14 6.29 17.99
C GLN A 168 -18.11 6.37 16.82
N ARG A 169 -17.69 6.96 15.70
CA ARG A 169 -18.52 7.14 14.49
C ARG A 169 -18.09 6.19 13.39
N ILE A 170 -16.80 5.96 13.22
CA ILE A 170 -16.26 5.11 12.15
C ILE A 170 -16.04 3.68 12.63
N ILE A 171 -15.00 3.45 13.44
CA ILE A 171 -14.51 2.10 13.78
C ILE A 171 -15.58 1.27 14.48
N ASN A 172 -16.17 1.76 15.57
CA ASN A 172 -17.15 0.99 16.36
C ASN A 172 -18.49 0.70 15.64
N ARG A 173 -18.72 1.23 14.42
CA ARG A 173 -19.96 1.04 13.65
C ARG A 173 -19.77 0.26 12.37
N TYR A 174 -18.66 0.53 11.67
CA TYR A 174 -18.43 0.06 10.31
C TYR A 174 -17.21 -0.88 10.20
N ILE A 175 -16.36 -0.96 11.24
CA ILE A 175 -15.10 -1.71 11.18
C ILE A 175 -15.03 -2.80 12.26
N ASP A 176 -15.22 -4.05 11.83
CA ASP A 176 -14.85 -5.23 12.61
C ASP A 176 -13.32 -5.42 12.58
N LEU A 177 -12.64 -4.87 13.59
CA LEU A 177 -11.18 -4.97 13.75
C LEU A 177 -10.69 -6.42 13.90
N ASP A 178 -11.50 -7.28 14.52
CA ASP A 178 -11.16 -8.69 14.73
C ASP A 178 -11.26 -9.49 13.41
N LYS A 179 -12.18 -9.12 12.51
CA LYS A 179 -12.25 -9.66 11.15
C LYS A 179 -11.15 -9.10 10.23
N ILE A 180 -10.86 -7.80 10.28
CA ILE A 180 -9.79 -7.18 9.47
C ILE A 180 -8.41 -7.77 9.80
N SER A 181 -8.08 -7.88 11.09
CA SER A 181 -6.78 -8.40 11.53
C SER A 181 -6.58 -9.88 11.16
N ARG A 182 -7.64 -10.68 11.09
CA ARG A 182 -7.59 -12.09 10.63
C ARG A 182 -7.45 -12.25 9.12
N LYS A 183 -7.80 -11.22 8.32
CA LYS A 183 -8.05 -11.37 6.86
C LYS A 183 -6.81 -11.66 6.00
N GLU A 184 -5.60 -11.46 6.53
CA GLU A 184 -4.40 -12.03 5.90
C GLU A 184 -3.51 -12.62 6.98
N VAL A 185 -3.37 -13.94 6.96
CA VAL A 185 -2.16 -14.56 7.45
C VAL A 185 -1.16 -14.50 6.30
N ASN A 186 -0.04 -13.81 6.47
CA ASN A 186 1.03 -13.85 5.46
C ASN A 186 1.75 -15.19 5.54
N PHE A 187 1.20 -16.19 4.83
CA PHE A 187 1.70 -17.55 4.80
C PHE A 187 3.11 -17.62 4.20
N LYS A 188 3.42 -16.85 3.15
CA LYS A 188 4.77 -16.75 2.59
C LYS A 188 5.78 -16.30 3.65
N SER A 189 5.52 -15.18 4.33
CA SER A 189 6.42 -14.69 5.39
C SER A 189 6.52 -15.66 6.57
N LYS A 190 5.42 -16.31 6.98
CA LYS A 190 5.46 -17.34 8.04
C LYS A 190 6.27 -18.58 7.67
N LEU A 191 6.25 -18.98 6.39
CA LEU A 191 7.03 -20.11 5.92
C LEU A 191 8.52 -19.75 5.90
N ILE A 192 8.87 -18.53 5.50
CA ILE A 192 10.25 -18.02 5.55
C ILE A 192 10.73 -17.86 7.02
N GLU A 193 9.90 -17.34 7.93
CA GLU A 193 10.18 -17.32 9.39
C GLU A 193 10.45 -18.74 9.93
N TRP A 194 9.66 -19.74 9.49
CA TRP A 194 9.86 -21.14 9.88
C TRP A 194 11.13 -21.76 9.27
N SER A 195 11.36 -21.55 7.97
CA SER A 195 12.55 -21.98 7.23
C SER A 195 13.83 -21.53 7.92
N GLN A 196 13.96 -20.25 8.21
CA GLN A 196 15.12 -19.68 8.90
C GLN A 196 15.30 -20.27 10.30
N LYS A 197 14.20 -20.46 11.06
CA LYS A 197 14.25 -21.04 12.41
C LYS A 197 14.66 -22.52 12.40
N SER A 198 14.18 -23.29 11.43
CA SER A 198 14.49 -24.72 11.26
C SER A 198 15.77 -24.95 10.45
N LYS A 199 16.42 -23.89 9.97
CA LYS A 199 17.54 -23.91 9.01
C LYS A 199 17.24 -24.68 7.71
N MET A 200 15.98 -24.72 7.28
CA MET A 200 15.56 -25.45 6.08
C MET A 200 15.55 -24.55 4.84
N GLU A 201 16.09 -25.00 3.71
CA GLU A 201 15.96 -24.30 2.44
C GLU A 201 14.51 -24.35 1.92
N VAL A 202 14.02 -23.23 1.37
CA VAL A 202 12.67 -23.13 0.79
C VAL A 202 12.69 -22.34 -0.51
N SER A 203 12.34 -22.99 -1.62
CA SER A 203 12.19 -22.37 -2.94
C SER A 203 10.71 -22.07 -3.28
N PHE A 204 10.49 -21.15 -4.21
CA PHE A 204 9.18 -20.84 -4.79
C PHE A 204 9.29 -20.89 -6.32
N GLU A 205 8.80 -21.96 -6.92
CA GLU A 205 8.94 -22.26 -8.35
C GLU A 205 7.62 -21.98 -9.08
N LEU A 206 7.67 -21.16 -10.14
CA LEU A 206 6.51 -20.95 -11.00
C LEU A 206 6.41 -22.14 -11.95
N ILE A 207 5.47 -23.05 -11.70
CA ILE A 207 5.24 -24.23 -12.55
C ILE A 207 4.64 -23.79 -13.89
N GLU A 208 3.61 -22.94 -13.83
CA GLU A 208 2.78 -22.63 -14.99
C GLU A 208 2.20 -21.21 -14.91
N GLN A 209 1.94 -20.64 -16.07
CA GLN A 209 1.16 -19.42 -16.24
C GLN A 209 0.22 -19.62 -17.44
N PHE A 210 -1.08 -19.47 -17.21
CA PHE A 210 -2.12 -19.67 -18.23
C PHE A 210 -3.20 -18.60 -18.13
N LEU A 211 -4.18 -18.62 -19.03
CA LEU A 211 -5.37 -17.76 -18.99
C LEU A 211 -6.59 -18.57 -18.53
N ASP A 212 -7.44 -17.99 -17.69
CA ASP A 212 -8.74 -18.58 -17.37
C ASP A 212 -9.77 -18.38 -18.50
N GLN A 213 -11.02 -18.83 -18.26
CA GLN A 213 -12.12 -18.72 -19.23
C GLN A 213 -12.50 -17.27 -19.57
N ASP A 214 -12.22 -16.33 -18.66
CA ASP A 214 -12.48 -14.90 -18.80
C ASP A 214 -11.24 -14.13 -19.31
N SER A 215 -10.20 -14.85 -19.76
CA SER A 215 -8.90 -14.32 -20.21
C SER A 215 -8.08 -13.57 -19.15
N ASN A 216 -8.29 -13.87 -17.86
CA ASN A 216 -7.44 -13.37 -16.77
C ASN A 216 -6.16 -14.22 -16.63
N PRO A 217 -5.00 -13.62 -16.33
CA PRO A 217 -3.76 -14.36 -16.10
C PRO A 217 -3.81 -15.11 -14.75
N VAL A 218 -3.63 -16.42 -14.81
CA VAL A 218 -3.48 -17.31 -13.66
C VAL A 218 -2.03 -17.76 -13.55
N PHE A 219 -1.48 -17.72 -12.34
CA PHE A 219 -0.13 -18.16 -12.01
C PHE A 219 -0.23 -19.37 -11.07
N GLN A 220 0.52 -20.44 -11.37
CA GLN A 220 0.63 -21.63 -10.53
C GLN A 220 2.04 -21.76 -9.97
N THR A 221 2.16 -21.78 -8.64
CA THR A 221 3.44 -21.85 -7.94
C THR A 221 3.51 -23.09 -7.06
N GLU A 222 4.66 -23.77 -7.08
CA GLU A 222 5.05 -24.78 -6.11
C GLU A 222 6.01 -24.17 -5.08
N VAL A 223 5.88 -24.62 -3.84
CA VAL A 223 6.86 -24.44 -2.78
C VAL A 223 7.59 -25.76 -2.61
N ARG A 224 8.92 -25.72 -2.65
CA ARG A 224 9.76 -26.86 -2.25
C ARG A 224 10.51 -26.55 -0.96
N ILE A 225 10.79 -27.60 -0.18
CA ILE A 225 11.56 -27.55 1.07
C ILE A 225 12.63 -28.64 0.96
N GLU A 226 13.91 -28.27 1.01
CA GLU A 226 15.05 -29.20 0.74
C GLU A 226 14.88 -29.97 -0.59
N GLY A 227 14.35 -29.29 -1.62
CA GLY A 227 14.01 -29.87 -2.92
C GLY A 227 12.70 -30.68 -2.99
N LEU A 228 12.07 -31.02 -1.86
CA LEU A 228 10.82 -31.79 -1.83
C LEU A 228 9.57 -30.91 -2.02
N PRO A 229 8.57 -31.32 -2.84
CA PRO A 229 7.34 -30.56 -3.03
C PRO A 229 6.52 -30.48 -1.73
N ALA A 230 6.36 -29.28 -1.20
CA ALA A 230 5.70 -29.01 0.08
C ALA A 230 4.27 -28.45 -0.08
N GLY A 231 3.96 -27.80 -1.21
CA GLY A 231 2.60 -27.35 -1.50
C GLY A 231 2.52 -26.54 -2.79
N THR A 232 1.36 -26.58 -3.44
CA THR A 232 1.09 -25.83 -4.67
C THR A 232 0.02 -24.76 -4.42
N GLY A 233 -0.05 -23.75 -5.27
CA GLY A 233 -1.04 -22.68 -5.15
C GLY A 233 -1.21 -21.89 -6.43
N THR A 234 -2.48 -21.64 -6.78
CA THR A 234 -2.88 -20.79 -7.91
C THR A 234 -3.32 -19.41 -7.42
N GLY A 235 -3.25 -18.41 -8.29
CA GLY A 235 -3.76 -17.06 -8.04
C GLY A 235 -3.66 -16.15 -9.26
N TYR A 236 -4.36 -15.03 -9.25
CA TYR A 236 -4.37 -14.04 -10.34
C TYR A 236 -3.15 -13.11 -10.31
N SER A 237 -2.23 -13.33 -9.38
CA SER A 237 -0.92 -12.69 -9.34
C SER A 237 0.14 -13.65 -8.78
N LYS A 238 1.41 -13.48 -9.19
CA LYS A 238 2.55 -14.23 -8.62
C LYS A 238 2.65 -14.13 -7.08
N LYS A 239 2.16 -13.02 -6.49
CA LYS A 239 2.12 -12.83 -5.03
C LYS A 239 1.05 -13.70 -4.38
N GLU A 240 -0.11 -13.83 -5.01
CA GLU A 240 -1.23 -14.64 -4.54
C GLU A 240 -0.96 -16.15 -4.69
N SER A 241 -0.43 -16.58 -5.84
CA SER A 241 -0.06 -17.98 -6.07
C SER A 241 0.97 -18.47 -5.04
N GLN A 242 2.02 -17.70 -4.80
CA GLN A 242 3.03 -17.94 -3.76
C GLN A 242 2.42 -17.99 -2.34
N GLN A 243 1.45 -17.13 -2.04
CA GLN A 243 0.77 -17.10 -0.73
C GLN A 243 -0.04 -18.39 -0.50
N ASN A 244 -0.77 -18.83 -1.53
CA ASN A 244 -1.61 -20.03 -1.46
C ASN A 244 -0.75 -21.30 -1.37
N ALA A 245 0.36 -21.36 -2.13
CA ALA A 245 1.33 -22.45 -2.04
C ALA A 245 1.98 -22.52 -0.64
N ALA A 246 2.39 -21.38 -0.08
CA ALA A 246 2.92 -21.31 1.29
C ALA A 246 1.89 -21.70 2.35
N GLN A 247 0.58 -21.47 2.12
CA GLN A 247 -0.47 -21.94 3.03
C GLN A 247 -0.52 -23.47 3.08
N MET A 248 -0.40 -24.15 1.93
CA MET A 248 -0.35 -25.61 1.87
C MET A 248 0.93 -26.13 2.53
N ALA A 249 2.09 -25.56 2.21
CA ALA A 249 3.37 -25.93 2.82
C ALA A 249 3.35 -25.79 4.35
N ILE A 250 2.80 -24.71 4.92
CA ILE A 250 2.65 -24.53 6.37
C ILE A 250 1.74 -25.58 7.02
N LYS A 251 0.75 -26.14 6.28
CA LYS A 251 -0.04 -27.27 6.78
C LYS A 251 0.78 -28.54 6.76
N LYS A 252 1.50 -28.82 5.66
CA LYS A 252 2.32 -30.02 5.47
C LYS A 252 3.49 -30.10 6.45
N VAL A 253 4.14 -28.96 6.74
CA VAL A 253 5.20 -28.79 7.76
C VAL A 253 4.75 -29.10 9.21
N LYS A 254 3.44 -29.20 9.46
CA LYS A 254 2.92 -29.65 10.78
C LYS A 254 2.70 -31.16 10.85
N ASP A 255 2.80 -31.86 9.73
CA ASP A 255 2.75 -33.31 9.69
C ASP A 255 4.10 -33.87 10.14
N PRO A 256 4.17 -34.66 11.24
CA PRO A 256 5.42 -35.25 11.70
C PRO A 256 6.11 -36.11 10.62
N THR A 257 5.33 -36.80 9.78
CA THR A 257 5.87 -37.71 8.75
C THR A 257 6.66 -36.95 7.68
N PHE A 258 6.14 -35.80 7.26
CA PHE A 258 6.82 -34.95 6.27
C PHE A 258 8.08 -34.30 6.85
N ILE A 259 8.07 -33.94 8.13
CA ILE A 259 9.26 -33.40 8.82
C ILE A 259 10.38 -34.44 8.91
N THR A 260 10.08 -35.70 9.22
CA THR A 260 11.11 -36.77 9.17
C THR A 260 11.71 -36.92 7.78
N THR A 261 10.89 -36.97 6.71
CA THR A 261 11.40 -37.09 5.33
C THR A 261 12.25 -35.89 4.89
N ILE A 262 11.89 -34.66 5.30
CA ILE A 262 12.72 -33.47 5.03
C ILE A 262 14.08 -33.57 5.74
N ASN A 263 14.09 -33.96 7.02
CA ASN A 263 15.35 -34.12 7.78
C ASN A 263 16.26 -35.17 7.13
N GLU A 264 15.71 -36.34 6.80
CA GLU A 264 16.43 -37.44 6.12
C GLU A 264 17.02 -36.99 4.78
N THR A 265 16.23 -36.24 3.98
CA THR A 265 16.67 -35.70 2.68
C THR A 265 17.82 -34.71 2.84
N LYS A 266 17.75 -33.85 3.87
CA LYS A 266 18.80 -32.88 4.18
C LYS A 266 20.09 -33.55 4.66
N GLU A 267 19.98 -34.57 5.52
CA GLU A 267 21.13 -35.35 5.98
C GLU A 267 21.84 -36.02 4.80
N GLN A 268 21.09 -36.58 3.85
CA GLN A 268 21.63 -37.15 2.60
C GLN A 268 22.30 -36.08 1.71
N GLN A 269 21.67 -34.92 1.51
CA GLN A 269 22.26 -33.83 0.73
C GLN A 269 23.54 -33.27 1.36
N THR A 270 23.61 -33.22 2.70
CA THR A 270 24.81 -32.78 3.42
C THR A 270 25.94 -33.81 3.29
N ALA A 271 25.64 -35.11 3.43
CA ALA A 271 26.63 -36.17 3.26
C ALA A 271 27.20 -36.24 1.83
N ILE A 272 26.36 -36.07 0.80
CA ILE A 272 26.81 -36.05 -0.60
C ILE A 272 27.69 -34.82 -0.89
N ALA A 273 27.41 -33.68 -0.25
CA ALA A 273 28.26 -32.49 -0.36
C ALA A 273 29.65 -32.73 0.28
N ASP A 274 29.69 -33.26 1.52
CA ASP A 274 30.94 -33.58 2.22
C ASP A 274 31.79 -34.64 1.47
N GLU A 275 31.17 -35.65 0.85
CA GLU A 275 31.90 -36.63 0.03
C GLU A 275 32.50 -36.00 -1.25
N SER A 276 31.79 -35.04 -1.87
CA SER A 276 32.23 -34.36 -3.11
C SER A 276 33.41 -33.40 -2.94
N GLU A 277 33.74 -32.99 -1.70
CA GLU A 277 34.95 -32.19 -1.40
C GLU A 277 36.20 -33.05 -1.15
N THR A 278 36.13 -34.39 -1.34
CA THR A 278 37.23 -35.32 -1.06
C THR A 278 37.72 -36.18 -2.24
N GLU A 279 38.02 -35.55 -3.39
CA GLU A 279 38.99 -36.13 -4.35
C GLU A 279 40.30 -35.31 -4.36
N PRO A 280 41.47 -35.95 -4.21
CA PRO A 280 42.76 -35.25 -4.18
C PRO A 280 43.34 -34.99 -5.58
N ASP A 281 44.04 -33.87 -5.74
CA ASP A 281 44.81 -33.51 -6.95
C ASP A 281 45.68 -34.67 -7.47
N ALA A 282 45.55 -34.96 -8.77
CA ALA A 282 46.46 -35.83 -9.51
C ALA A 282 46.62 -35.35 -10.96
N ASP A 283 47.64 -34.51 -11.18
CA ASP A 283 48.27 -34.22 -12.48
C ASP A 283 49.71 -34.76 -12.40
N PRO A 284 50.23 -35.48 -13.41
CA PRO A 284 51.08 -34.78 -14.38
C PRO A 284 51.06 -35.30 -15.83
N GLU A 285 50.96 -34.34 -16.76
CA GLU A 285 51.73 -34.16 -18.02
C GLU A 285 51.84 -35.24 -19.14
N MET A 286 51.63 -34.74 -20.36
CA MET A 286 52.22 -35.11 -21.68
C MET A 286 51.86 -36.44 -22.38
N GLU A 287 51.21 -36.31 -23.55
CA GLU A 287 51.87 -36.54 -24.85
C GLU A 287 51.14 -35.77 -26.00
N ILE A 288 51.87 -35.46 -27.08
CA ILE A 288 51.40 -34.69 -28.26
C ILE A 288 51.58 -35.58 -29.50
N GLU A 289 50.59 -35.65 -30.39
CA GLU A 289 50.67 -35.83 -31.87
C GLU A 289 49.28 -36.25 -32.43
N ASN A 290 48.93 -36.15 -33.72
CA ASN A 290 49.04 -35.05 -34.70
C ASN A 290 48.13 -35.38 -35.91
N MET A 291 47.67 -34.36 -36.67
CA MET A 291 47.04 -34.49 -38.02
C MET A 291 45.67 -35.25 -38.07
N SER A 292 44.75 -35.04 -39.03
CA SER A 292 44.74 -34.30 -40.31
C SER A 292 43.35 -33.73 -40.65
N GLU A 293 43.32 -32.52 -41.25
CA GLU A 293 42.70 -32.13 -42.56
C GLU A 293 41.37 -32.82 -43.04
N GLU A 294 40.40 -32.16 -43.71
CA GLU A 294 40.50 -31.15 -44.79
C GLU A 294 39.29 -30.17 -44.89
N ASN A 295 39.59 -28.93 -45.31
CA ASN A 295 38.94 -28.07 -46.33
C ASN A 295 37.41 -27.98 -46.53
N GLN A 296 36.87 -26.74 -46.50
CA GLN A 296 36.68 -25.94 -47.74
C GLN A 296 36.33 -24.44 -47.50
N SER A 297 37.11 -23.56 -48.12
CA SER A 297 36.79 -22.17 -48.52
C SER A 297 36.02 -22.18 -49.87
N VAL A 298 35.53 -21.09 -50.50
CA VAL A 298 35.84 -19.64 -50.58
C VAL A 298 34.52 -18.89 -50.93
N ASP A 299 34.26 -17.62 -50.62
CA ASP A 299 34.59 -16.33 -51.30
C ASP A 299 33.56 -15.30 -50.73
N GLY A 300 33.65 -13.95 -50.81
CA GLY A 300 34.57 -13.01 -51.46
C GLY A 300 33.84 -11.67 -51.72
N GLU A 301 34.56 -10.54 -51.73
CA GLU A 301 34.13 -9.18 -52.19
C GLU A 301 33.05 -8.37 -51.41
N VAL A 302 32.85 -7.07 -51.66
CA VAL A 302 33.72 -5.87 -51.42
C VAL A 302 32.92 -4.56 -51.61
N ALA A 303 33.07 -3.62 -50.66
CA ALA A 303 32.93 -2.13 -50.66
C ALA A 303 31.94 -1.29 -51.55
N MET A 304 31.56 -0.13 -50.97
CA MET A 304 31.32 1.23 -51.56
C MET A 304 29.90 1.86 -51.66
N ALA A 305 29.92 3.21 -51.57
CA ALA A 305 28.87 4.25 -51.74
C ALA A 305 27.83 4.40 -50.60
N GLU A 306 27.67 5.49 -49.81
CA GLU A 306 27.78 6.98 -49.97
C GLU A 306 26.43 7.69 -50.30
N VAL A 307 26.28 8.95 -49.80
CA VAL A 307 25.16 9.93 -49.98
C VAL A 307 23.91 9.70 -49.10
N SER A 308 23.31 10.68 -48.37
CA SER A 308 23.72 12.01 -47.83
C SER A 308 22.71 12.56 -46.79
N SER A 309 23.03 13.68 -46.11
CA SER A 309 22.13 14.70 -45.49
C SER A 309 21.20 14.29 -44.31
N GLU A 310 20.90 15.10 -43.29
CA GLU A 310 21.12 16.55 -43.11
C GLU A 310 21.27 16.96 -41.61
N SER A 311 21.77 18.17 -41.37
CA SER A 311 22.01 18.76 -40.05
C SER A 311 20.75 19.21 -39.30
N THR A 312 20.82 19.36 -37.97
CA THR A 312 20.78 20.68 -37.32
C THR A 312 21.46 20.63 -35.94
N GLN A 313 22.18 21.70 -35.59
CA GLN A 313 23.03 21.81 -34.41
C GLN A 313 22.23 22.10 -33.13
N SER A 314 22.77 21.68 -31.98
CA SER A 314 22.59 22.42 -30.72
C SER A 314 23.97 22.76 -30.15
N LYS A 315 24.16 24.02 -29.75
CA LYS A 315 25.42 24.50 -29.17
C LYS A 315 25.08 25.55 -28.11
N PHE A 316 25.46 25.27 -26.87
CA PHE A 316 25.46 26.24 -25.77
C PHE A 316 26.47 27.38 -26.06
N PRO A 317 26.35 28.55 -25.38
CA PRO A 317 27.06 28.70 -24.10
C PRO A 317 26.31 29.47 -23.00
N TYR A 318 26.93 29.49 -21.82
CA TYR A 318 26.62 30.33 -20.65
C TYR A 318 26.90 31.82 -20.93
N ASP A 319 26.27 32.73 -20.18
CA ASP A 319 26.96 33.69 -19.30
C ASP A 319 25.99 34.43 -18.35
N ASP A 320 26.54 34.91 -17.24
CA ASP A 320 25.96 35.64 -16.08
C ASP A 320 27.08 36.60 -15.60
N PRO A 321 26.88 37.64 -14.76
CA PRO A 321 25.70 38.42 -14.39
C PRO A 321 25.87 39.94 -14.73
N GLU A 322 24.83 40.78 -14.55
CA GLU A 322 25.07 42.18 -14.13
C GLU A 322 23.84 42.88 -13.49
N SER A 323 24.11 43.75 -12.53
CA SER A 323 23.18 44.71 -11.89
C SER A 323 23.95 46.02 -11.72
N PRO A 324 23.32 47.19 -11.89
CA PRO A 324 22.94 47.95 -10.68
C PRO A 324 21.72 48.92 -10.81
N ASP A 325 21.28 49.42 -9.65
CA ASP A 325 20.79 50.80 -9.41
C ASP A 325 19.43 51.30 -10.02
N ARG A 326 18.67 52.25 -9.43
CA ARG A 326 18.52 52.78 -8.04
C ARG A 326 17.34 53.81 -7.97
N VAL A 327 16.86 54.12 -6.75
CA VAL A 327 16.09 55.34 -6.33
C VAL A 327 14.61 55.52 -6.74
N LEU A 328 13.76 55.56 -5.70
CA LEU A 328 12.62 56.44 -5.31
C LEU A 328 12.24 57.66 -6.23
N PRO A 329 11.02 58.26 -6.14
CA PRO A 329 10.33 58.70 -4.91
C PRO A 329 9.41 57.68 -4.22
#